data_AF-A0A7J3U7R3-F1
#
_entry.id   AF-A0A7J3U7R3-F1
#
_cell.length_a   1.000
_cell.length_b   1.000
_cell.length_c   1.000
_cell.angle_alpha   90.00
_cell.angle_beta   90.00
_cell.angle_gamma   90.00
#
_symmetry.space_group_name_H-M   'P 1'
#
loop_
_entity.id
_entity.type
_entity.pdbx_description
1 polymer ?
#
loop_
_entity_poly.entity_id
_entity_poly.type
_entity_poly.pdbx_seq_one_letter_code
_entity_poly.pdbx_strand_id
1 'polypeptide(L)' 'MKGRTISPGKAEGVAIVSKEPIGFYGGIDINTGVVIEKGHPLEGKSVKDKILVFPCGKGSTVGSYVIYGLKKNGVAPAG' A
#
# COMPACT_ATOMS: atom_id res chain seq x y z
N MET A 1 19.25 -6.72 -2.76
CA MET A 1 18.70 -7.11 -1.44
C MET A 1 17.85 -8.37 -1.63
N LYS A 2 17.85 -9.33 -0.69
CA LYS A 2 16.96 -10.51 -0.73
C LYS A 2 16.04 -10.46 0.49
N GLY A 3 14.72 -10.46 0.27
CA GLY A 3 13.70 -10.50 1.33
C GLY A 3 13.09 -11.89 1.48
N ARG A 4 12.35 -12.11 2.57
CA ARG A 4 11.52 -13.31 2.75
C ARG A 4 10.21 -13.14 1.96
N THR A 5 9.98 -14.00 0.98
CA THR A 5 8.73 -14.01 0.20
C THR A 5 7.60 -14.64 1.02
N ILE A 6 6.44 -13.96 1.07
CA ILE A 6 5.21 -14.46 1.71
C ILE A 6 4.20 -14.95 0.67
N SER A 7 4.13 -14.29 -0.49
CA SER A 7 3.28 -14.67 -1.63
C SER A 7 4.10 -14.71 -2.91
N PRO A 8 3.97 -15.74 -3.77
CA PRO A 8 4.68 -15.80 -5.03
C PRO A 8 4.17 -14.72 -6.00
N GLY A 9 5.07 -14.17 -6.81
CA GLY A 9 4.73 -13.14 -7.80
C GLY A 9 5.95 -12.38 -8.29
N LYS A 10 5.76 -11.61 -9.36
CA LYS A 10 6.74 -10.63 -9.86
C LYS A 10 5.99 -9.34 -10.18
N ALA A 11 6.55 -8.22 -9.76
CA ALA A 11 6.03 -6.90 -10.02
C ALA A 11 7.20 -5.95 -10.30
N GLU A 12 6.95 -4.97 -11.16
CA GLU A 12 7.87 -3.89 -11.49
C GLU A 12 7.07 -2.60 -11.52
N GLY A 13 7.67 -1.51 -11.03
CA GLY A 13 7.01 -0.22 -10.96
C GLY A 13 7.84 0.80 -10.19
N VAL A 14 7.35 2.04 -10.15
CA VAL A 14 7.99 3.10 -9.38
C VAL A 14 7.88 2.80 -7.89
N ALA A 15 9.01 2.75 -7.19
CA ALA A 15 9.01 2.55 -5.75
C ALA A 15 8.49 3.81 -5.03
N ILE A 16 7.52 3.62 -4.15
CA ILE A 16 7.08 4.62 -3.20
C ILE A 16 7.39 4.10 -1.79
N VAL A 17 8.30 4.81 -1.11
CA VAL A 17 8.88 4.35 0.15
C VAL A 17 8.38 5.22 1.28
N SER A 18 7.77 4.61 2.30
CA SER A 18 7.53 5.25 3.59
C SER A 18 8.53 4.73 4.62
N LYS A 19 9.06 5.64 5.45
CA LYS A 19 9.81 5.27 6.66
C LYS A 19 8.88 5.03 7.85
N GLU A 20 7.60 5.36 7.71
CA GLU A 20 6.59 5.17 8.74
C GLU A 20 5.70 3.97 8.46
N PRO A 21 5.11 3.36 9.50
CA PRO A 21 4.14 2.28 9.33
C PRO A 21 2.93 2.72 8.52
N ILE A 22 2.42 1.85 7.64
CA ILE A 22 1.24 2.15 6.82
C ILE A 22 0.01 1.45 7.37
N GLY A 23 -1.05 2.23 7.64
CA GLY A 23 -2.38 1.71 7.90
C GLY A 23 -3.19 1.63 6.61
N PHE A 24 -3.53 0.42 6.15
CA PHE A 24 -4.41 0.28 4.98
C PHE A 24 -5.83 0.74 5.29
N TYR A 25 -6.33 0.41 6.49
CA TYR A 25 -7.66 0.81 6.91
C TYR A 25 -7.68 2.25 7.41
N GLY A 26 -8.44 3.11 6.72
CA GLY A 26 -8.53 4.54 7.03
C GLY A 26 -7.31 5.37 6.60
N GLY A 27 -6.23 4.75 6.12
CA GLY A 27 -5.05 5.46 5.63
C GLY A 27 -4.94 5.53 4.11
N ILE A 28 -5.66 4.69 3.37
CA ILE A 28 -5.72 4.73 1.90
C ILE A 28 -7.18 4.75 1.45
N ASP A 29 -7.51 5.69 0.56
CA ASP A 29 -8.81 5.74 -0.09
C ASP A 29 -8.95 4.57 -1.07
N ILE A 30 -9.97 3.74 -0.85
CA ILE A 30 -10.16 2.49 -1.60
C ILE A 30 -10.53 2.71 -3.07
N ASN A 31 -11.06 3.89 -3.42
CA ASN A 31 -11.55 4.21 -4.75
C ASN A 31 -10.47 4.84 -5.63
N THR A 32 -9.55 5.59 -5.02
CA THR A 32 -8.50 6.35 -5.72
C THR A 32 -7.08 5.79 -5.51
N GLY A 33 -6.89 4.98 -4.46
CA GLY A 33 -5.57 4.50 -4.05
C GLY A 33 -4.66 5.61 -3.52
N VAL A 34 -5.23 6.75 -3.10
CA VAL A 34 -4.47 7.86 -2.50
C VAL A 34 -4.33 7.65 -1.00
N VAL A 35 -3.14 7.86 -0.47
CA VAL A 35 -2.91 7.87 0.98
C VAL A 35 -3.55 9.14 1.56
N ILE A 36 -4.52 8.96 2.45
CA ILE A 36 -5.31 10.02 3.10
C ILE A 36 -5.01 10.16 4.60
N GLU A 37 -4.08 9.36 5.12
CA GLU A 37 -3.62 9.47 6.51
C GLU A 37 -2.94 10.81 6.74
N LYS A 38 -3.58 11.68 7.52
CA LYS A 38 -3.06 13.01 7.85
C LYS A 38 -1.72 12.92 8.58
N GLY A 39 -0.74 13.67 8.10
CA GLY A 39 0.61 13.72 8.68
C GLY A 39 1.52 12.57 8.26
N HIS A 40 1.02 11.60 7.49
CA HIS A 40 1.87 10.51 6.99
C HIS A 40 2.77 11.02 5.85
N PRO A 41 4.03 10.56 5.72
CA PRO A 41 4.97 11.00 4.66
C PRO A 41 4.49 10.77 3.21
N LEU A 42 3.49 9.91 3.04
CA LEU A 42 2.88 9.61 1.75
C LEU A 42 1.52 10.28 1.53
N GLU A 43 1.03 11.11 2.46
CA GLU A 43 -0.24 11.84 2.32
C GLU A 43 -0.34 12.52 0.95
N GLY A 44 -1.48 12.34 0.28
CA GLY A 44 -1.77 12.86 -1.06
C GLY A 44 -1.11 12.08 -2.21
N LYS A 45 -0.29 11.06 -1.95
CA LYS A 45 0.33 10.24 -3.00
C LYS A 45 -0.52 9.01 -3.31
N SER A 46 -0.69 8.73 -4.61
CA SER A 46 -1.31 7.48 -5.07
C SER A 46 -0.33 6.31 -5.04
N VAL A 47 -0.80 5.15 -4.57
CA VAL A 47 -0.07 3.87 -4.57
C VAL A 47 -0.36 3.03 -5.82
N LYS A 48 -1.28 3.46 -6.67
CA LYS A 48 -1.68 2.74 -7.89
C LYS A 48 -0.46 2.43 -8.77
N ASP A 49 -0.33 1.17 -9.19
CA ASP A 49 0.71 0.65 -10.10
C ASP A 49 2.16 0.89 -9.61
N LYS A 50 2.33 1.17 -8.32
CA LYS A 50 3.64 1.40 -7.68
C LYS A 50 4.05 0.24 -6.79
N ILE A 51 5.34 0.18 -6.50
CA ILE A 51 5.89 -0.74 -5.49
C ILE A 51 5.86 -0.04 -4.14
N LEU A 52 4.99 -0.47 -3.23
CA LEU A 52 4.77 0.17 -1.95
C LEU A 52 5.69 -0.45 -0.88
N VAL A 53 6.67 0.32 -0.41
CA VAL A 53 7.68 -0.14 0.56
C VAL A 53 7.49 0.57 1.90
N PHE A 54 7.32 -0.20 2.97
CA PHE A 54 7.12 0.32 4.32
C PHE A 54 7.64 -0.68 5.37
N PRO A 55 8.05 -0.21 6.57
CA PRO A 55 8.68 -1.06 7.59
C PRO A 55 7.71 -2.06 8.23
N CYS A 56 6.47 -1.65 8.52
CA CYS A 56 5.43 -2.50 9.11
C CYS A 56 4.02 -1.95 8.85
N GLY A 57 3.02 -2.82 8.90
CA GLY A 57 1.61 -2.42 8.81
C GLY A 57 1.10 -1.90 10.15
N LYS A 58 0.25 -0.87 10.12
CA LYS A 58 -0.47 -0.32 11.27
C LYS A 58 -1.90 -0.88 11.31
N GLY A 59 -2.21 -1.65 12.35
CA GLY A 59 -3.52 -2.30 12.53
C GLY A 59 -3.72 -3.53 11.63
N SER A 60 -4.22 -4.64 12.18
CA SER A 60 -4.14 -5.96 11.51
C SER A 60 -5.47 -6.63 11.19
N THR A 61 -6.62 -6.06 11.58
CA THR A 61 -7.89 -6.81 11.48
C THR A 61 -8.56 -6.71 10.09
N VAL A 62 -8.34 -5.62 9.35
CA VAL A 62 -9.12 -5.30 8.14
C VAL A 62 -8.28 -4.88 6.92
N GLY A 63 -6.95 -4.84 7.05
CA GLY A 63 -6.07 -4.36 5.98
C GLY A 63 -6.12 -5.20 4.70
N SER A 64 -6.30 -6.52 4.82
CA SER A 64 -6.40 -7.44 3.67
C SER A 64 -7.61 -7.13 2.78
N TYR A 65 -8.76 -6.78 3.37
CA TYR A 65 -9.95 -6.40 2.62
C TYR A 65 -9.78 -5.10 1.86
N VAL A 66 -9.03 -4.14 2.44
CA VAL A 66 -8.72 -2.88 1.74
C VAL A 66 -7.81 -3.13 0.55
N ILE A 67 -6.75 -3.94 0.72
CA ILE A 67 -5.85 -4.32 -0.40
C ILE A 67 -6.64 -5.01 -1.52
N TYR A 68 -7.55 -5.92 -1.17
CA TYR A 68 -8.42 -6.57 -2.14
C TYR A 68 -9.35 -5.59 -2.85
N GLY A 69 -9.97 -4.65 -2.12
CA GLY A 69 -10.83 -3.63 -2.71
C GLY A 69 -10.08 -2.67 -3.63
N LEU A 70 -8.87 -2.23 -3.24
CA LEU A 70 -7.98 -1.45 -4.11
C LEU A 70 -7.70 -2.19 -5.43
N LYS A 71 -7.50 -3.52 -5.37
CA LYS A 71 -7.27 -4.34 -6.56
C LYS A 71 -8.52 -4.42 -7.43
N LYS A 72 -9.68 -4.66 -6.81
CA LYS A 72 -10.98 -4.68 -7.50
C LYS A 72 -11.30 -3.35 -8.19
N ASN A 73 -10.88 -2.23 -7.58
CA ASN A 73 -11.07 -0.88 -8.11
C ASN A 73 -9.97 -0.45 -9.11
N GLY A 74 -8.97 -1.29 -9.39
CA GLY A 74 -7.90 -0.96 -10.34
C GLY A 74 -6.95 0.15 -9.86
N VAL A 75 -6.83 0.32 -8.54
CA VAL A 75 -6.00 1.36 -7.88
C VAL A 75 -5.01 0.77 -6.86
N ALA A 76 -4.80 -0.55 -6.91
CA ALA A 76 -3.85 -1.24 -6.03
C ALA A 76 -2.38 -0.95 -6.37
N PRO A 77 -1.48 -1.11 -5.38
CA PRO A 77 -0.06 -1.24 -5.66
C PRO A 77 0.22 -2.45 -6.55
N ALA A 78 1.28 -2.34 -7.35
CA ALA A 78 1.76 -3.43 -8.19
C ALA A 78 2.46 -4.51 -7.36
N GLY A 79 3.13 -4.13 -6.27
CA GLY A 79 3.86 -5.03 -5.38
C GLY A 79 4.33 -4.38 -4.09
#